data_AF-V4MXK2-F1
#
_entry.id   AF-V4MXK2-F1
#
_cell.length_a   1.000
_cell.length_b   1.000
_cell.length_c   1.000
_cell.angle_alpha   90.00
_cell.angle_beta   90.00
_cell.angle_gamma   90.00
#
_symmetry.space_group_name_H-M   'P 1'
#
loop_
_entity.id
_entity.type
_entity.pdbx_description
1 polymer ?
#
loop_
_entity_poly.entity_id
_entity_poly.type
_entity_poly.pdbx_seq_one_letter_code
_entity_poly.pdbx_strand_id
1 'polypeptide(L)'
;MAQPASKRDHAVDLEGFDPALVSELEPKLINLMQQSEALVALMRGFFQQLDKKRSEEFRIIAGYIAKAKEEIREMRPHDISHDRIPTAGAELEAITRDTENATHTIMNAAEAIMGMSEGEANYKARIDDEVMKIFEACSFQDITGQRVSKVVNVLKQIEERVGKLANTLGVEDKPREMTAEEKRRHDLLLNGPAIGGPATKQDAIDAMFDDPPAQAIKPDALASKPAPAPAPAPAPAPKAAAPAPVPAPAPKAAAQAPAPAPKPAPAPVAKAPEPEVSNSQDDIDALFDMPAEDLSKPASQDDIDALFD
;
A
#
# COMPACT_ATOMS: atom_id res chain seq x y z
N MET A 1 -69.35 17.61 102.88
CA MET A 1 -68.52 17.31 101.69
C MET A 1 -69.24 16.22 100.91
N ALA A 2 -70.08 16.60 99.95
CA ALA A 2 -69.81 16.62 98.50
C ALA A 2 -70.11 15.27 97.80
N GLN A 3 -71.16 15.26 96.98
CA GLN A 3 -71.27 14.46 95.73
C GLN A 3 -70.97 15.41 94.54
N PRO A 4 -70.89 15.00 93.24
CA PRO A 4 -71.01 13.66 92.59
C PRO A 4 -69.94 13.40 91.47
N ALA A 5 -69.91 12.20 90.85
CA ALA A 5 -69.56 11.95 89.42
C ALA A 5 -69.61 10.41 89.14
N SER A 6 -70.62 9.87 88.47
CA SER A 6 -70.90 9.82 87.01
C SER A 6 -70.00 8.86 86.22
N LYS A 7 -70.63 7.75 85.79
CA LYS A 7 -70.24 6.78 84.74
C LYS A 7 -69.50 7.43 83.57
N ARG A 8 -68.38 6.83 83.14
CA ARG A 8 -67.94 6.79 81.72
C ARG A 8 -67.09 5.54 81.47
N ASP A 9 -67.75 4.45 81.09
CA ASP A 9 -67.11 3.41 80.29
C ASP A 9 -66.90 4.00 78.89
N HIS A 10 -65.64 4.25 78.53
CA HIS A 10 -65.26 4.56 77.15
C HIS A 10 -65.28 3.25 76.34
N ALA A 11 -66.48 2.80 75.98
CA ALA A 11 -66.65 2.00 74.77
C ALA A 11 -66.43 2.97 73.60
N VAL A 12 -65.32 2.80 72.89
CA VAL A 12 -65.13 3.42 71.59
C VAL A 12 -66.15 2.75 70.67
N ASP A 13 -67.28 3.41 70.42
CA ASP A 13 -68.19 3.03 69.36
C ASP A 13 -67.43 3.09 68.04
N LEU A 14 -66.98 1.91 67.58
CA LEU A 14 -66.66 1.63 66.19
C LEU A 14 -67.95 1.38 65.38
N GLU A 15 -69.09 1.93 65.82
CA GLU A 15 -70.34 1.94 65.08
C GLU A 15 -70.31 3.05 64.02
N GLY A 16 -69.65 2.73 62.92
CA GLY A 16 -69.58 3.61 61.75
C GLY A 16 -69.12 2.89 60.48
N PHE A 17 -69.15 1.56 60.45
CA PHE A 17 -68.94 0.82 59.21
C PHE A 17 -70.30 0.44 58.63
N ASP A 18 -70.74 1.23 57.65
CA ASP A 18 -71.93 0.94 56.87
C ASP A 18 -71.72 -0.40 56.12
N PRO A 19 -72.46 -1.46 56.47
CA PRO A 19 -72.28 -2.78 55.87
C PRO A 19 -72.59 -2.79 54.37
N ALA A 20 -73.37 -1.82 53.88
CA ALA A 20 -73.61 -1.65 52.44
C ALA A 20 -72.34 -1.20 51.71
N LEU A 21 -71.52 -0.34 52.34
CA LEU A 21 -70.25 0.13 51.78
C LEU A 21 -69.20 -1.00 51.71
N VAL A 22 -69.17 -1.89 52.70
CA VAL A 22 -68.29 -3.07 52.73
C VAL A 22 -68.68 -4.07 51.64
N SER A 23 -69.98 -4.35 51.49
CA SER A 23 -70.51 -5.21 50.43
C SER A 23 -70.24 -4.66 49.02
N GLU A 24 -70.10 -3.33 48.86
CA GLU A 24 -69.77 -2.70 47.58
C GLU A 24 -68.25 -2.62 47.33
N LEU A 25 -67.42 -2.57 48.39
CA LEU A 25 -65.96 -2.54 48.30
C LEU A 25 -65.34 -3.93 48.04
N GLU A 26 -65.92 -4.99 48.60
CA GLU A 26 -65.44 -6.37 48.45
C GLU A 26 -65.30 -6.81 46.98
N PRO A 27 -66.30 -6.63 46.09
CA PRO A 27 -66.16 -6.95 44.67
C PRO A 27 -65.16 -6.05 43.94
N LYS A 28 -65.02 -4.78 44.35
CA LYS A 28 -64.04 -3.84 43.79
C LYS A 28 -62.61 -4.23 44.16
N LEU A 29 -62.38 -4.71 45.38
CA LEU A 29 -61.07 -5.17 45.86
C LEU A 29 -60.66 -6.48 45.17
N ILE A 30 -61.61 -7.41 44.98
CA ILE A 30 -61.39 -8.63 44.19
C ILE A 30 -61.02 -8.28 42.75
N ASN A 31 -61.71 -7.31 42.13
CA ASN A 31 -61.40 -6.86 40.77
C ASN A 31 -60.00 -6.23 40.70
N LEU A 32 -59.62 -5.41 41.68
CA LEU A 32 -58.28 -4.82 41.77
C LEU A 32 -57.20 -5.89 41.91
N MET A 33 -57.42 -6.92 42.74
CA MET A 33 -56.50 -8.06 42.87
C MET A 33 -56.36 -8.81 41.55
N GLN A 34 -57.47 -9.11 40.86
CA GLN A 34 -57.45 -9.77 39.55
C GLN A 34 -56.73 -8.94 38.48
N GLN A 35 -56.94 -7.62 38.47
CA GLN A 35 -56.22 -6.71 37.56
C GLN A 35 -54.72 -6.66 37.88
N SER A 36 -54.34 -6.65 39.17
CA SER A 36 -52.94 -6.68 39.58
C SER A 36 -52.26 -7.99 39.20
N GLU A 37 -52.95 -9.12 39.32
CA GLU A 37 -52.45 -10.44 38.93
C GLU A 37 -52.28 -10.53 37.41
N ALA A 38 -53.26 -10.02 36.64
CA ALA A 38 -53.16 -9.92 35.19
C ALA A 38 -51.98 -9.04 34.74
N LEU A 39 -51.75 -7.91 35.41
CA LEU A 39 -50.61 -7.04 35.13
C LEU A 39 -49.27 -7.72 35.43
N VAL A 40 -49.16 -8.44 36.56
CA VAL A 40 -47.95 -9.19 36.92
C VAL A 40 -47.69 -10.33 35.91
N ALA A 41 -48.73 -11.04 35.48
CA ALA A 41 -48.62 -12.07 34.45
C ALA A 41 -48.17 -11.50 33.10
N LEU A 42 -48.71 -10.34 32.71
CA LEU A 42 -48.31 -9.63 31.49
C LEU A 42 -46.85 -9.17 31.57
N MET A 43 -46.43 -8.55 32.68
CA MET A 43 -45.04 -8.15 32.87
C MET A 43 -44.09 -9.35 32.83
N ARG A 44 -44.45 -10.48 33.45
CA ARG A 44 -43.65 -11.71 33.41
C ARG A 44 -43.48 -12.23 31.97
N GLY A 45 -44.56 -12.22 31.19
CA GLY A 45 -44.51 -12.60 29.77
C GLY A 45 -43.66 -11.64 28.93
N PHE A 46 -43.79 -10.33 29.16
CA PHE A 46 -42.99 -9.30 28.49
C PHE A 46 -41.49 -9.46 28.79
N PHE A 47 -41.11 -9.64 30.06
CA PHE A 47 -39.70 -9.85 30.43
C PHE A 47 -39.12 -11.12 29.83
N GLN A 48 -39.88 -12.22 29.79
CA GLN A 48 -39.43 -13.45 29.13
C GLN A 48 -39.19 -13.26 27.62
N GLN A 49 -40.06 -12.51 26.94
CA GLN A 49 -39.87 -12.17 25.53
C GLN A 49 -38.67 -11.24 25.33
N LEU A 50 -38.49 -10.23 26.18
CA LEU A 50 -37.36 -9.32 26.15
C LEU A 50 -36.03 -10.06 26.37
N ASP A 51 -35.98 -10.95 27.35
CA ASP A 51 -34.78 -11.74 27.65
C ASP A 51 -34.44 -12.70 26.51
N LYS A 52 -35.44 -13.34 25.89
CA LYS A 52 -35.23 -14.18 24.72
C LYS A 52 -34.67 -13.37 23.56
N LYS A 53 -35.31 -12.24 23.22
CA LYS A 53 -34.85 -11.34 22.15
C LYS A 53 -33.44 -10.82 22.42
N ARG A 54 -33.17 -10.33 23.65
CA ARG A 54 -31.84 -9.83 24.04
C ARG A 54 -30.77 -10.93 23.95
N SER A 55 -31.10 -12.14 24.37
CA SER A 55 -30.18 -13.28 24.30
C SER A 55 -29.86 -13.65 22.85
N GLU A 56 -30.84 -13.60 21.95
CA GLU A 56 -30.65 -13.81 20.51
C GLU A 56 -29.75 -12.72 19.90
N GLU A 57 -30.03 -11.44 20.18
CA GLU A 57 -29.21 -10.31 19.73
C GLU A 57 -27.75 -10.41 20.24
N PHE A 58 -27.55 -10.72 21.52
CA PHE A 58 -26.20 -10.91 22.05
C PHE A 58 -25.47 -12.09 21.44
N ARG A 59 -26.18 -13.17 21.10
CA ARG A 59 -25.59 -14.32 20.41
C ARG A 59 -25.13 -13.94 19.00
N ILE A 60 -25.91 -13.11 18.30
CA ILE A 60 -25.55 -12.58 16.99
C ILE A 60 -24.31 -11.68 17.09
N ILE A 61 -24.29 -10.73 18.01
CA ILE A 61 -23.15 -9.83 18.25
C ILE A 61 -21.89 -10.63 18.61
N ALA A 62 -22.01 -11.61 19.52
CA ALA A 62 -20.91 -12.48 19.88
C ALA A 62 -20.36 -13.26 18.66
N GLY A 63 -21.24 -13.70 17.76
CA GLY A 63 -20.88 -14.32 16.49
C GLY A 63 -20.09 -13.36 15.58
N TYR A 64 -20.55 -12.12 15.42
CA TYR A 64 -19.82 -11.10 14.65
C TYR A 64 -18.44 -10.80 15.25
N ILE A 65 -18.34 -10.66 16.58
CA ILE A 65 -17.06 -10.43 17.27
C ILE A 65 -16.13 -11.63 17.08
N ALA A 66 -16.63 -12.86 17.19
CA ALA A 66 -15.82 -14.06 16.97
C ALA A 66 -15.28 -14.12 15.54
N LYS A 67 -16.12 -13.85 14.53
CA LYS A 67 -15.70 -13.79 13.13
C LYS A 67 -14.65 -12.69 12.90
N ALA A 68 -14.89 -11.48 13.40
CA ALA A 68 -13.95 -10.37 13.31
C ALA A 68 -12.59 -10.71 13.96
N LYS A 69 -12.59 -11.36 15.13
CA LYS A 69 -11.36 -11.81 15.79
C LYS A 69 -10.60 -12.85 14.97
N GLU A 70 -11.29 -13.75 14.28
CA GLU A 70 -10.65 -14.75 13.43
C GLU A 70 -10.01 -14.11 12.20
N GLU A 71 -10.69 -13.17 11.54
CA GLU A 71 -10.16 -12.41 10.40
C GLU A 71 -8.92 -11.58 10.81
N ILE A 72 -8.94 -10.97 12.00
CA ILE A 72 -7.78 -10.28 12.57
C ILE A 72 -6.61 -11.24 12.84
N ARG A 73 -6.89 -12.50 13.20
CA ARG A 73 -5.83 -13.51 13.38
C ARG A 73 -5.24 -13.94 12.04
N GLU A 74 -6.07 -14.12 11.02
CA GLU A 74 -5.65 -14.51 9.67
C GLU A 74 -4.76 -13.46 8.99
N MET A 75 -5.00 -12.17 9.28
CA MET A 75 -4.11 -11.07 8.91
C MET A 75 -2.65 -11.25 9.39
N ARG A 76 -2.46 -11.97 10.51
CA ARG A 76 -1.17 -12.10 11.22
C ARG A 76 -0.50 -10.74 11.46
N PRO A 77 -1.12 -9.82 12.21
CA PRO A 77 -0.59 -8.47 12.43
C PRO A 77 0.80 -8.46 13.09
N HIS A 78 1.11 -9.43 13.94
CA HIS A 78 2.42 -9.58 14.55
C HIS A 78 3.50 -9.95 13.51
N ASP A 79 3.18 -10.80 12.52
CA ASP A 79 4.09 -11.14 11.40
C ASP A 79 4.39 -9.89 10.55
N ILE A 80 3.37 -9.09 10.28
CA ILE A 80 3.52 -7.82 9.56
C ILE A 80 4.44 -6.86 10.32
N SER A 81 4.18 -6.66 11.62
CA SER A 81 4.88 -5.67 12.44
C SER A 81 6.30 -6.10 12.85
N HIS A 82 6.54 -7.39 13.10
CA HIS A 82 7.81 -7.87 13.66
C HIS A 82 8.77 -8.44 12.61
N ASP A 83 8.28 -8.83 11.43
CA ASP A 83 9.12 -9.46 10.40
C ASP A 83 9.05 -8.72 9.07
N ARG A 84 7.85 -8.59 8.49
CA ARG A 84 7.69 -8.09 7.11
C ARG A 84 8.09 -6.63 6.94
N ILE A 85 7.57 -5.73 7.79
CA ILE A 85 7.91 -4.30 7.72
C ILE A 85 9.39 -4.07 8.06
N PRO A 86 9.95 -4.63 9.15
CA PRO A 86 11.38 -4.53 9.42
C PRO A 86 12.26 -5.07 8.29
N THR A 87 11.90 -6.22 7.70
CA THR A 87 12.64 -6.78 6.56
C THR A 87 12.61 -5.85 5.36
N ALA A 88 11.44 -5.29 5.01
CA ALA A 88 11.35 -4.31 3.92
C ALA A 88 12.18 -3.04 4.22
N GLY A 89 12.22 -2.59 5.48
CA GLY A 89 13.09 -1.50 5.92
C GLY A 89 14.58 -1.83 5.73
N ALA A 90 15.00 -3.04 6.11
CA ALA A 90 16.38 -3.49 5.93
C ALA A 90 16.78 -3.60 4.45
N GLU A 91 15.86 -4.00 3.57
CA GLU A 91 16.10 -4.00 2.12
C GLU A 91 16.28 -2.57 1.57
N LEU A 92 15.49 -1.61 2.05
CA LEU A 92 15.63 -0.20 1.67
C LEU A 92 16.97 0.39 2.13
N GLU A 93 17.39 0.11 3.37
CA GLU A 93 18.69 0.55 3.88
C GLU A 93 19.84 -0.08 3.09
N ALA A 94 19.72 -1.37 2.73
CA ALA A 94 20.70 -2.05 1.91
C ALA A 94 20.79 -1.46 0.49
N ILE A 95 19.66 -1.06 -0.11
CA ILE A 95 19.67 -0.32 -1.39
C ILE A 95 20.51 0.94 -1.26
N THR A 96 20.23 1.79 -0.26
CA THR A 96 20.99 3.03 -0.06
C THR A 96 22.48 2.74 0.09
N ARG A 97 22.85 1.81 0.97
CA ARG A 97 24.25 1.43 1.18
C ARG A 97 24.94 0.89 -0.08
N ASP A 98 24.29 -0.02 -0.80
CA ASP A 98 24.84 -0.65 -2.01
C ASP A 98 25.02 0.42 -3.12
N THR A 99 24.05 1.34 -3.26
CA THR A 99 24.14 2.45 -4.22
C THR A 99 25.24 3.45 -3.87
N GLU A 100 25.42 3.78 -2.59
CA GLU A 100 26.49 4.67 -2.13
C GLU A 100 27.87 4.05 -2.38
N ASN A 101 28.06 2.77 -2.05
CA ASN A 101 29.32 2.05 -2.27
C ASN A 101 29.65 1.95 -3.77
N ALA A 102 28.66 1.66 -4.60
CA ALA A 102 28.87 1.58 -6.04
C ALA A 102 29.21 2.94 -6.63
N THR A 103 28.51 4.01 -6.21
CA THR A 103 28.80 5.38 -6.65
C THR A 103 30.21 5.80 -6.24
N HIS A 104 30.64 5.50 -5.02
CA HIS A 104 32.01 5.76 -4.56
C HIS A 104 33.05 4.99 -5.41
N THR A 105 32.76 3.74 -5.76
CA THR A 105 33.65 2.94 -6.62
C THR A 105 33.75 3.53 -8.03
N ILE A 106 32.63 3.96 -8.61
CA ILE A 106 32.58 4.61 -9.93
C ILE A 106 33.38 5.92 -9.92
N MET A 107 33.19 6.76 -8.91
CA MET A 107 33.92 8.04 -8.79
C MET A 107 35.43 7.81 -8.64
N ASN A 108 35.85 6.88 -7.79
CA ASN A 108 37.27 6.58 -7.62
C ASN A 108 37.93 6.04 -8.91
N ALA A 109 37.23 5.18 -9.66
CA ALA A 109 37.73 4.67 -10.94
C ALA A 109 37.85 5.80 -11.97
N ALA A 110 36.86 6.70 -12.04
CA ALA A 110 36.90 7.87 -12.91
C ALA A 110 38.04 8.84 -12.52
N GLU A 111 38.25 9.10 -11.23
CA GLU A 111 39.37 9.90 -10.73
C GLU A 111 40.72 9.25 -11.08
N ALA A 112 40.83 7.93 -10.93
CA ALA A 112 42.03 7.18 -11.29
C ALA A 112 42.35 7.32 -12.78
N ILE A 113 41.36 7.26 -13.67
CA ILE A 113 41.51 7.49 -15.12
C ILE A 113 42.01 8.91 -15.39
N MET A 114 41.41 9.93 -14.79
CA MET A 114 41.83 11.33 -14.98
C MET A 114 43.25 11.61 -14.48
N GLY A 115 43.71 10.87 -13.48
CA GLY A 115 45.07 10.99 -12.95
C GLY A 115 46.16 10.33 -13.79
N MET A 116 45.82 9.58 -14.85
CA MET A 116 46.81 8.89 -15.69
C MET A 116 47.39 9.82 -16.75
N SER A 117 48.71 9.75 -16.96
CA SER A 117 49.40 10.52 -18.00
C SER A 117 49.60 9.71 -19.28
N GLU A 118 49.33 10.33 -20.42
CA GLU A 118 49.64 9.75 -21.73
C GLU A 118 51.16 9.49 -21.84
N GLY A 119 51.54 8.27 -22.21
CA GLY A 119 52.94 7.83 -22.31
C GLY A 119 53.45 6.98 -21.15
N GLU A 120 52.66 6.75 -20.09
CA GLU A 120 52.97 5.73 -19.08
C GLU A 120 52.95 4.32 -19.67
N ALA A 121 53.87 3.46 -19.20
CA ALA A 121 53.84 2.04 -19.54
C ALA A 121 52.49 1.43 -19.09
N ASN A 122 51.86 0.65 -19.97
CA ASN A 122 50.56 0.02 -19.75
C ASN A 122 49.37 1.00 -19.60
N TYR A 123 49.48 2.25 -20.07
CA TYR A 123 48.39 3.25 -20.00
C TYR A 123 47.02 2.71 -20.46
N LYS A 124 46.97 2.11 -21.66
CA LYS A 124 45.72 1.53 -22.18
C LYS A 124 45.16 0.43 -21.27
N ALA A 125 46.01 -0.50 -20.82
CA ALA A 125 45.57 -1.59 -19.96
C ALA A 125 45.02 -1.08 -18.61
N ARG A 126 45.65 -0.05 -18.03
CA ARG A 126 45.16 0.56 -16.78
C ARG A 126 43.82 1.28 -16.96
N ILE A 127 43.60 1.95 -18.10
CA ILE A 127 42.29 2.52 -18.42
C ILE A 127 41.25 1.42 -18.56
N ASP A 128 41.56 0.37 -19.34
CA ASP A 128 40.64 -0.74 -19.55
C ASP A 128 40.26 -1.41 -18.21
N ASP A 129 41.21 -1.54 -17.27
CA ASP A 129 40.97 -2.04 -15.91
C ASP A 129 40.03 -1.13 -15.09
N GLU A 130 40.24 0.20 -15.08
CA GLU A 130 39.37 1.13 -14.35
C GLU A 130 37.97 1.22 -14.98
N VAL A 131 37.87 1.16 -16.31
CA VAL A 131 36.58 1.09 -17.01
C VAL A 131 35.83 -0.20 -16.67
N MET A 132 36.54 -1.33 -16.54
CA MET A 132 35.91 -2.57 -16.07
C MET A 132 35.38 -2.45 -14.64
N LYS A 133 36.11 -1.82 -13.72
CA LYS A 133 35.60 -1.56 -12.36
C LYS A 133 34.32 -0.72 -12.38
N ILE A 134 34.19 0.24 -13.30
CA ILE A 134 32.95 1.01 -13.46
C ILE A 134 31.80 0.09 -13.89
N PHE A 135 32.01 -0.77 -14.89
CA PHE A 135 30.99 -1.72 -15.33
C PHE A 135 30.59 -2.72 -14.23
N GLU A 136 31.56 -3.25 -13.49
CA GLU A 136 31.32 -4.11 -12.34
C GLU A 136 30.53 -3.39 -11.25
N ALA A 137 30.90 -2.15 -10.93
CA ALA A 137 30.18 -1.35 -9.95
C ALA A 137 28.74 -1.14 -10.38
N CYS A 138 28.46 -0.79 -11.65
CA CYS A 138 27.11 -0.60 -12.21
C CYS A 138 26.16 -1.80 -12.04
N SER A 139 26.69 -3.01 -11.78
CA SER A 139 25.86 -4.18 -11.44
C SER A 139 24.99 -3.99 -10.18
N PHE A 140 25.27 -2.96 -9.36
CA PHE A 140 24.41 -2.56 -8.24
C PHE A 140 22.95 -2.32 -8.65
N GLN A 141 22.71 -1.96 -9.90
CA GLN A 141 21.37 -1.72 -10.44
C GLN A 141 20.49 -2.97 -10.40
N ASP A 142 21.04 -4.14 -10.72
CA ASP A 142 20.30 -5.41 -10.70
C ASP A 142 19.89 -5.77 -9.26
N ILE A 143 20.86 -5.74 -8.34
CA ILE A 143 20.60 -5.97 -6.90
C ILE A 143 19.57 -4.98 -6.37
N THR A 144 19.67 -3.71 -6.76
CA THR A 144 18.70 -2.68 -6.36
C THR A 144 17.31 -3.00 -6.88
N GLY A 145 17.17 -3.38 -8.15
CA GLY A 145 15.89 -3.77 -8.74
C GLY A 145 15.26 -4.98 -8.03
N GLN A 146 16.06 -5.98 -7.68
CA GLN A 146 15.59 -7.15 -6.93
C GLN A 146 15.12 -6.78 -5.52
N ARG A 147 15.88 -5.95 -4.80
CA ARG A 147 15.51 -5.48 -3.46
C ARG A 147 14.25 -4.62 -3.48
N VAL A 148 14.14 -3.68 -4.42
CA VAL A 148 12.91 -2.88 -4.62
C VAL A 148 11.72 -3.78 -4.90
N SER A 149 11.88 -4.78 -5.78
CA SER A 149 10.82 -5.75 -6.07
C SER A 149 10.37 -6.50 -4.82
N LYS A 150 11.31 -6.89 -3.94
CA LYS A 150 11.01 -7.53 -2.66
C LYS A 150 10.20 -6.62 -1.74
N VAL A 151 10.61 -5.35 -1.60
CA VAL A 151 9.87 -4.34 -0.81
C VAL A 151 8.46 -4.14 -1.34
N VAL A 152 8.30 -3.93 -2.65
CA VAL A 152 6.99 -3.75 -3.29
C VAL A 152 6.11 -4.97 -3.06
N ASN A 153 6.64 -6.19 -3.16
CA ASN A 153 5.89 -7.41 -2.89
C ASN A 153 5.42 -7.50 -1.43
N VAL A 154 6.24 -7.08 -0.47
CA VAL A 154 5.83 -7.00 0.94
C VAL A 154 4.68 -6.01 1.11
N LEU A 155 4.78 -4.82 0.53
CA LEU A 155 3.74 -3.79 0.60
C LEU A 155 2.42 -4.27 -0.01
N LYS A 156 2.45 -4.90 -1.19
CA LYS A 156 1.26 -5.49 -1.84
C LYS A 156 0.57 -6.53 -0.96
N GLN A 157 1.35 -7.39 -0.31
CA GLN A 157 0.80 -8.42 0.58
C GLN A 157 0.17 -7.81 1.85
N ILE A 158 0.74 -6.71 2.37
CA ILE A 158 0.15 -5.97 3.50
C ILE A 158 -1.16 -5.31 3.05
N GLU A 159 -1.15 -4.64 1.90
CA GLU A 159 -2.32 -4.00 1.31
C GLU A 159 -3.48 -4.99 1.10
N GLU A 160 -3.20 -6.16 0.49
CA GLU A 160 -4.22 -7.19 0.25
C GLU A 160 -4.86 -7.67 1.56
N ARG A 161 -4.06 -7.87 2.60
CA ARG A 161 -4.55 -8.31 3.91
C ARG A 161 -5.38 -7.22 4.59
N VAL A 162 -4.87 -5.98 4.63
CA VAL A 162 -5.58 -4.84 5.22
C VAL A 162 -6.89 -4.57 4.48
N GLY A 163 -6.89 -4.65 3.15
CA GLY A 163 -8.09 -4.51 2.32
C GLY A 163 -9.13 -5.58 2.61
N LYS A 164 -8.73 -6.85 2.78
CA LYS A 164 -9.64 -7.93 3.22
C LYS A 164 -10.27 -7.61 4.58
N LEU A 165 -9.47 -7.16 5.55
CA LEU A 165 -10.00 -6.80 6.87
C LEU A 165 -10.99 -5.64 6.81
N ALA A 166 -10.67 -4.57 6.08
CA ALA A 166 -11.54 -3.42 5.91
C ALA A 166 -12.90 -3.81 5.30
N ASN A 167 -12.87 -4.65 4.26
CA ASN A 167 -14.06 -5.19 3.62
C ASN A 167 -14.88 -6.08 4.57
N THR A 168 -14.24 -6.96 5.34
CA THR A 168 -14.95 -7.84 6.28
C THR A 168 -15.59 -7.08 7.44
N LEU A 169 -14.95 -6.01 7.91
CA LEU A 169 -15.48 -5.16 8.98
C LEU A 169 -16.44 -4.07 8.48
N GLY A 170 -16.60 -3.91 7.17
CA GLY A 170 -17.39 -2.82 6.58
C GLY A 170 -16.84 -1.43 6.96
N VAL A 171 -15.53 -1.32 7.16
CA VAL A 171 -14.88 -0.06 7.50
C VAL A 171 -14.65 0.70 6.20
N GLU A 172 -15.44 1.75 6.00
CA GLU A 172 -15.19 2.74 4.97
C GLU A 172 -14.21 3.79 5.49
N ASP A 173 -13.25 4.17 4.64
CA ASP A 173 -12.37 5.28 4.95
C ASP A 173 -13.19 6.57 5.06
N LYS A 174 -13.03 7.28 6.18
CA LYS A 174 -13.56 8.63 6.28
C LYS A 174 -12.71 9.54 5.40
N PRO A 175 -13.32 10.41 4.59
CA PRO A 175 -12.57 11.44 3.89
C PRO A 175 -11.82 12.28 4.93
N ARG A 176 -10.50 12.15 4.93
CA ARG A 176 -9.63 12.94 5.80
C ARG A 176 -9.30 14.23 5.06
N GLU A 177 -9.75 15.36 5.60
CA GLU A 177 -9.28 16.64 5.10
C GLU A 177 -7.78 16.76 5.39
N MET A 178 -7.00 17.04 4.34
CA MET A 178 -5.60 17.39 4.51
C MET A 178 -5.49 18.66 5.34
N THR A 179 -4.67 18.60 6.38
CA THR A 179 -4.29 19.78 7.16
C THR A 179 -3.64 20.83 6.26
N ALA A 180 -3.68 22.10 6.66
CA ALA A 180 -3.06 23.19 5.90
C ALA A 180 -1.56 22.95 5.65
N GLU A 181 -0.89 22.28 6.60
CA GLU A 181 0.51 21.88 6.49
C GLU A 181 0.73 20.74 5.48
N GLU A 182 -0.15 19.73 5.46
CA GLU A 182 -0.12 18.66 4.47
C GLU A 182 -0.39 19.18 3.05
N LYS A 183 -1.34 20.11 2.88
CA LYS A 183 -1.60 20.78 1.59
C LYS A 183 -0.39 21.56 1.13
N ARG A 184 0.21 22.37 2.02
CA ARG A 184 1.43 23.12 1.71
C ARG A 184 2.58 22.18 1.29
N ARG A 185 2.79 21.05 1.99
CA ARG A 185 3.83 20.07 1.62
C ARG A 185 3.56 19.41 0.26
N HIS A 186 2.31 19.06 -0.01
CA HIS A 186 1.90 18.50 -1.30
C HIS A 186 2.14 19.51 -2.44
N ASP A 187 1.80 20.79 -2.22
CA ASP A 187 2.04 21.86 -3.19
C ASP A 187 3.53 22.13 -3.43
N LEU A 188 4.38 21.90 -2.42
CA LEU A 188 5.84 21.98 -2.56
C LEU A 188 6.42 20.82 -3.37
N LEU A 189 5.87 19.60 -3.25
CA LEU A 189 6.32 18.41 -3.98
C LEU A 189 5.99 18.44 -5.48
N LEU A 190 5.08 19.33 -5.91
CA LEU A 190 4.74 19.56 -7.31
C LEU A 190 5.81 20.35 -8.10
N ASN A 191 6.93 20.70 -7.47
CA ASN A 191 8.04 21.44 -8.10
C ASN A 191 9.19 20.55 -8.60
N GLY A 192 8.99 19.23 -8.68
CA GLY A 192 9.92 18.30 -9.32
C GLY A 192 9.50 17.95 -10.75
N PRO A 193 10.39 17.37 -11.58
CA PRO A 193 10.02 16.82 -12.88
C PRO A 193 8.82 15.88 -12.74
N ALA A 194 7.69 16.24 -13.33
CA ALA A 194 6.47 15.48 -13.21
C ALA A 194 6.61 14.14 -13.96
N ILE A 195 6.41 13.02 -13.27
CA ILE A 195 6.34 11.70 -13.91
C ILE A 195 5.13 11.69 -14.85
N GLY A 196 5.39 11.66 -16.17
CA GLY A 196 4.35 11.68 -17.20
C GLY A 196 3.63 13.03 -17.38
N GLY A 197 4.13 14.12 -16.79
CA GLY A 197 3.61 15.47 -17.03
C GLY A 197 4.01 15.99 -18.41
N PRO A 198 3.35 17.06 -18.90
CA PRO A 198 3.78 17.71 -20.14
C PRO A 198 5.25 18.14 -19.98
N ALA A 199 6.11 17.70 -20.90
CA ALA A 199 7.49 18.15 -20.93
C ALA A 199 7.51 19.69 -20.95
N THR A 200 8.21 20.30 -20.01
CA THR A 200 8.47 21.75 -20.05
C THR A 200 9.13 22.04 -21.39
N LYS A 201 8.49 22.86 -22.24
CA LYS A 201 9.01 23.19 -23.56
C LYS A 201 10.32 23.96 -23.39
N GLN A 202 11.31 23.68 -24.24
CA GLN A 202 12.63 24.32 -24.20
C GLN A 202 12.53 25.85 -24.21
N ASP A 203 11.62 26.41 -25.01
CA ASP A 203 11.35 27.87 -25.06
C ASP A 203 10.98 28.47 -23.69
N ALA A 204 10.31 27.70 -22.82
CA ALA A 204 9.95 28.14 -21.48
C ALA A 204 11.13 28.06 -20.49
N ILE A 205 12.10 27.18 -20.77
CA ILE A 205 13.36 27.09 -20.02
C ILE A 205 14.25 28.26 -20.42
N ASP A 206 14.39 28.51 -21.73
CA ASP A 206 15.22 29.59 -22.25
C ASP A 206 14.72 30.97 -21.77
N ALA A 207 13.39 31.17 -21.73
CA ALA A 207 12.78 32.38 -21.17
C ALA A 207 13.09 32.61 -19.67
N MET A 208 13.44 31.58 -18.90
CA MET A 208 13.86 31.74 -17.49
C MET A 208 15.31 32.21 -17.35
N PHE A 209 16.16 31.95 -18.35
CA PHE A 209 17.58 32.32 -18.35
C PHE A 209 17.87 33.60 -19.17
N ASP A 210 16.94 34.01 -20.05
CA ASP A 210 17.03 35.23 -20.85
C ASP A 210 16.61 36.50 -20.09
N ASP A 211 16.01 36.38 -18.90
CA ASP A 211 15.72 37.55 -18.06
C ASP A 211 17.01 38.00 -17.33
N PRO A 212 17.52 39.22 -17.58
CA PRO A 212 18.71 39.71 -16.89
C PRO A 212 18.43 39.79 -15.38
N PRO A 213 19.44 39.62 -14.48
CA PRO A 213 19.21 39.65 -13.05
C PRO A 213 18.66 41.02 -12.62
N ALA A 214 17.33 41.09 -12.51
CA ALA A 214 16.62 42.29 -12.11
C ALA A 214 16.79 42.45 -10.59
N GLN A 215 17.81 43.24 -10.23
CA GLN A 215 17.87 44.15 -9.08
C GLN A 215 17.70 43.54 -7.67
N ALA A 216 18.68 43.85 -6.83
CA ALA A 216 18.75 43.63 -5.39
C ALA A 216 17.37 43.55 -4.69
N ILE A 217 17.12 42.40 -4.05
CA ILE A 217 16.00 42.18 -3.14
C ILE A 217 16.07 43.23 -2.02
N LYS A 218 15.14 44.20 -2.02
CA LYS A 218 14.88 45.04 -0.85
C LYS A 218 14.00 44.26 0.14
N PRO A 219 14.26 44.27 1.45
CA PRO A 219 13.70 43.31 2.41
C PRO A 219 12.22 43.49 2.80
N ASP A 220 11.42 44.31 2.10
CA ASP A 220 10.05 44.66 2.54
C ASP A 220 8.91 44.41 1.51
N ALA A 221 9.13 43.56 0.49
CA ALA A 221 8.11 43.31 -0.54
C ALA A 221 7.31 41.99 -0.37
N LEU A 222 7.31 41.37 0.82
CA LEU A 222 6.59 40.11 1.08
C LEU A 222 5.13 40.28 1.53
N ALA A 223 4.59 41.50 1.54
CA ALA A 223 3.21 41.74 1.93
C ALA A 223 2.52 42.68 0.93
N SER A 224 2.05 42.13 -0.20
CA SER A 224 0.85 42.58 -0.95
C SER A 224 0.85 41.98 -2.36
N LYS A 225 0.04 40.93 -2.61
CA LYS A 225 -0.57 40.79 -3.94
C LYS A 225 -2.01 40.25 -3.83
N PRO A 226 -2.99 40.83 -4.56
CA PRO A 226 -4.41 40.52 -4.39
C PRO A 226 -4.79 39.14 -4.95
N ALA A 227 -5.85 38.55 -4.39
CA ALA A 227 -6.46 37.30 -4.83
C ALA A 227 -6.87 37.32 -6.32
N PRO A 228 -6.66 36.24 -7.10
CA PRO A 228 -7.21 36.14 -8.45
C PRO A 228 -8.73 35.90 -8.41
N ALA A 229 -9.44 36.64 -9.26
CA ALA A 229 -10.89 36.54 -9.54
C ALA A 229 -11.28 35.16 -10.15
N PRO A 230 -12.57 34.76 -10.07
CA PRO A 230 -13.00 33.39 -10.35
C PRO A 230 -12.93 33.03 -11.86
N ALA A 231 -12.50 31.80 -12.13
CA ALA A 231 -12.39 31.25 -13.48
C ALA A 231 -13.78 31.04 -14.15
N PRO A 232 -13.89 31.21 -15.49
CA PRO A 232 -15.12 30.94 -16.23
C PRO A 232 -15.43 29.43 -16.33
N ALA A 233 -16.72 29.10 -16.39
CA ALA A 233 -17.26 27.74 -16.42
C ALA A 233 -16.81 26.92 -17.66
N PRO A 234 -16.70 25.58 -17.55
CA PRO A 234 -16.19 24.73 -18.62
C PRO A 234 -17.26 24.48 -19.72
N ALA A 235 -16.86 24.65 -20.98
CA ALA A 235 -17.59 24.17 -22.16
C ALA A 235 -17.13 22.73 -22.52
N PRO A 236 -17.95 21.92 -23.22
CA PRO A 236 -17.96 20.46 -23.10
C PRO A 236 -16.84 19.75 -23.87
N ALA A 237 -16.36 18.65 -23.28
CA ALA A 237 -15.30 17.80 -23.79
C ALA A 237 -15.67 17.06 -25.11
N PRO A 238 -14.71 16.88 -26.05
CA PRO A 238 -14.85 15.88 -27.10
C PRO A 238 -14.68 14.46 -26.53
N LYS A 239 -15.55 13.54 -26.97
CA LYS A 239 -15.53 12.10 -26.61
C LYS A 239 -14.20 11.45 -27.02
N ALA A 240 -13.48 10.88 -26.05
CA ALA A 240 -12.41 9.93 -26.31
C ALA A 240 -13.00 8.56 -26.70
N ALA A 241 -12.48 7.99 -27.78
CA ALA A 241 -12.74 6.61 -28.18
C ALA A 241 -12.00 5.64 -27.24
N ALA A 242 -12.67 4.52 -26.93
CA ALA A 242 -12.17 3.47 -26.04
C ALA A 242 -10.98 2.70 -26.65
N PRO A 243 -9.93 2.35 -25.87
CA PRO A 243 -9.00 1.31 -26.27
C PRO A 243 -9.58 -0.08 -25.94
N ALA A 244 -9.54 -0.98 -26.92
CA ALA A 244 -9.91 -2.39 -26.80
C ALA A 244 -8.77 -3.23 -26.15
N PRO A 245 -9.07 -4.39 -25.53
CA PRO A 245 -8.13 -5.17 -24.71
C PRO A 245 -7.39 -6.24 -25.53
N VAL A 246 -6.16 -6.57 -25.15
CA VAL A 246 -5.38 -7.70 -25.70
C VAL A 246 -4.69 -8.44 -24.52
N PRO A 247 -4.57 -9.80 -24.54
CA PRO A 247 -4.93 -10.67 -23.41
C PRO A 247 -3.76 -11.21 -22.57
N ALA A 248 -4.11 -11.72 -21.39
CA ALA A 248 -3.23 -12.44 -20.47
C ALA A 248 -2.82 -13.84 -20.98
N PRO A 249 -1.57 -14.31 -20.72
CA PRO A 249 -1.21 -15.71 -20.92
C PRO A 249 -1.64 -16.59 -19.73
N ALA A 250 -2.27 -17.73 -20.05
CA ALA A 250 -2.72 -18.76 -19.12
C ALA A 250 -1.62 -19.87 -18.89
N PRO A 251 -1.77 -20.73 -17.87
CA PRO A 251 -0.65 -21.37 -17.15
C PRO A 251 -0.20 -22.71 -17.72
N LYS A 252 1.08 -23.08 -17.52
CA LYS A 252 1.57 -24.46 -17.69
C LYS A 252 1.78 -25.16 -16.34
N ALA A 253 1.43 -26.44 -16.36
CA ALA A 253 1.20 -27.31 -15.21
C ALA A 253 2.46 -27.97 -14.61
N ALA A 254 2.25 -28.44 -13.38
CA ALA A 254 3.08 -29.21 -12.45
C ALA A 254 4.09 -30.25 -12.99
N ALA A 255 5.27 -30.30 -12.37
CA ALA A 255 6.06 -31.51 -12.10
C ALA A 255 7.02 -31.25 -10.91
N GLN A 256 6.72 -31.76 -9.71
CA GLN A 256 7.31 -32.94 -9.03
C GLN A 256 8.59 -32.67 -8.21
N ALA A 257 8.58 -33.21 -6.98
CA ALA A 257 9.53 -33.01 -5.88
C ALA A 257 10.86 -33.79 -6.05
N PRO A 258 11.99 -33.36 -5.45
CA PRO A 258 13.23 -34.12 -5.49
C PRO A 258 13.49 -34.91 -4.19
N ALA A 259 13.79 -36.20 -4.32
CA ALA A 259 14.54 -37.02 -3.36
C ALA A 259 15.08 -38.29 -4.05
N PRO A 260 16.12 -38.99 -3.53
CA PRO A 260 17.42 -38.56 -3.01
C PRO A 260 18.60 -39.19 -3.80
N ALA A 261 19.85 -38.80 -3.47
CA ALA A 261 21.09 -39.14 -4.17
C ALA A 261 21.52 -40.64 -4.17
N PRO A 262 22.31 -41.10 -5.17
CA PRO A 262 23.18 -42.27 -5.04
C PRO A 262 24.70 -41.94 -5.11
N LYS A 263 25.49 -42.75 -4.40
CA LYS A 263 26.97 -42.73 -4.23
C LYS A 263 27.75 -43.36 -5.42
N PRO A 264 29.09 -43.21 -5.50
CA PRO A 264 29.87 -43.30 -6.75
C PRO A 264 30.63 -44.63 -7.03
N ALA A 265 30.97 -44.86 -8.32
CA ALA A 265 32.16 -45.55 -8.93
C ALA A 265 31.78 -46.45 -10.14
N PRO A 266 32.70 -46.83 -11.07
CA PRO A 266 34.03 -46.33 -11.44
C PRO A 266 34.15 -45.92 -12.94
N ALA A 267 35.26 -45.26 -13.30
CA ALA A 267 35.53 -44.70 -14.64
C ALA A 267 35.83 -45.74 -15.74
N PRO A 268 35.52 -45.43 -17.02
CA PRO A 268 36.28 -45.94 -18.16
C PRO A 268 36.89 -44.83 -19.03
N VAL A 269 38.21 -44.93 -19.14
CA VAL A 269 39.16 -44.59 -20.22
C VAL A 269 38.68 -43.76 -21.43
N ALA A 270 39.49 -42.74 -21.72
CA ALA A 270 39.40 -41.75 -22.78
C ALA A 270 39.32 -42.30 -24.22
N LYS A 271 38.59 -41.56 -25.07
CA LYS A 271 38.72 -41.57 -26.54
C LYS A 271 38.73 -40.12 -27.04
N ALA A 272 39.60 -39.83 -28.01
CA ALA A 272 40.04 -38.52 -28.48
C ALA A 272 38.92 -37.62 -29.07
N PRO A 273 39.08 -36.27 -29.02
CA PRO A 273 38.14 -35.34 -29.66
C PRO A 273 38.43 -35.13 -31.16
N GLU A 274 37.36 -34.93 -31.92
CA GLU A 274 37.34 -34.46 -33.33
C GLU A 274 37.68 -32.95 -33.41
N PRO A 275 38.12 -32.43 -34.57
CA PRO A 275 38.68 -31.08 -34.65
C PRO A 275 37.61 -29.99 -34.65
N GLU A 276 37.82 -28.97 -33.81
CA GLU A 276 37.06 -27.73 -33.81
C GLU A 276 37.39 -26.88 -35.04
N VAL A 277 36.37 -26.24 -35.61
CA VAL A 277 36.51 -25.27 -36.70
C VAL A 277 37.04 -23.98 -36.09
N SER A 278 38.33 -23.68 -36.32
CA SER A 278 38.92 -22.39 -35.99
C SER A 278 38.49 -21.37 -37.04
N ASN A 279 37.78 -20.33 -36.64
CA ASN A 279 37.60 -19.14 -37.49
C ASN A 279 38.99 -18.58 -37.78
N SER A 280 39.33 -18.44 -39.06
CA SER A 280 40.66 -17.99 -39.46
C SER A 280 40.78 -16.49 -39.24
N GLN A 281 42.01 -16.01 -39.00
CA GLN A 281 42.26 -14.58 -38.80
C GLN A 281 41.79 -13.74 -40.01
N ASP A 282 41.79 -14.34 -41.20
CA ASP A 282 41.30 -13.74 -42.45
C ASP A 282 39.77 -13.50 -42.43
N ASP A 283 38.99 -14.34 -41.72
CA ASP A 283 37.54 -14.16 -41.57
C ASP A 283 37.21 -12.99 -40.63
N ILE A 284 38.10 -12.72 -39.67
CA ILE A 284 37.96 -11.61 -38.71
C ILE A 284 38.34 -10.28 -39.39
N ASP A 285 39.39 -10.29 -40.21
CA ASP A 285 39.83 -9.09 -40.94
C ASP A 285 38.82 -8.68 -42.03
N ALA A 286 38.14 -9.64 -42.67
CA ALA A 286 37.08 -9.38 -43.64
C ALA A 286 35.84 -8.68 -43.03
N LEU A 287 35.62 -8.78 -41.71
CA LEU A 287 34.51 -8.13 -41.02
C LEU A 287 34.74 -6.61 -40.81
N PHE A 288 35.99 -6.13 -40.88
CA PHE A 288 36.34 -4.74 -40.58
C PHE A 288 36.78 -3.92 -41.80
N ASP A 289 37.00 -4.56 -42.96
CA ASP A 289 37.45 -3.92 -44.20
C ASP A 289 36.31 -3.70 -45.23
N MET A 290 35.13 -3.29 -44.74
CA MET A 290 34.03 -2.87 -45.63
C MET A 290 34.35 -1.50 -46.27
N PRO A 291 34.30 -1.36 -47.61
CA PRO A 291 34.56 -0.08 -48.26
C PRO A 291 33.51 0.95 -47.83
N ALA A 292 33.94 2.20 -47.60
CA ALA A 292 33.11 3.28 -47.06
C ALA A 292 31.81 3.57 -47.83
N GLU A 293 31.68 3.09 -49.07
CA GLU A 293 30.45 3.20 -49.85
C GLU A 293 29.31 2.29 -49.33
N ASP A 294 29.61 1.20 -48.61
CA ASP A 294 28.59 0.26 -48.10
C ASP A 294 28.02 0.62 -46.72
N LEU A 295 28.67 1.53 -45.98
CA LEU A 295 28.15 2.07 -44.71
C LEU A 295 27.03 3.12 -44.90
N SER A 296 26.80 3.55 -46.14
CA SER A 296 25.86 4.61 -46.48
C SER A 296 24.56 4.11 -47.13
N LYS A 297 24.41 2.79 -47.30
CA LYS A 297 23.13 2.21 -47.73
C LYS A 297 22.23 2.04 -46.50
N PRO A 298 21.02 2.65 -46.48
CA PRO A 298 20.04 2.30 -45.47
C PRO A 298 19.62 0.84 -45.72
N ALA A 299 19.76 -0.01 -44.69
CA ALA A 299 19.23 -1.37 -44.74
C ALA A 299 17.75 -1.29 -45.12
N SER A 300 17.35 -2.03 -46.16
CA SER A 300 15.97 -1.97 -46.63
C SER A 300 15.06 -2.63 -45.59
N GLN A 301 13.82 -2.16 -45.48
CA GLN A 301 12.85 -2.69 -44.53
C GLN A 301 12.66 -4.22 -44.71
N ASP A 302 12.80 -4.70 -45.94
CA ASP A 302 12.70 -6.13 -46.30
C ASP A 302 13.86 -6.96 -45.71
N ASP A 303 15.05 -6.37 -45.55
CA ASP A 303 16.21 -7.04 -44.92
C ASP A 303 16.05 -7.17 -43.41
N ILE A 304 15.36 -6.22 -42.78
CA ILE A 304 15.08 -6.22 -41.34
C ILE A 304 13.98 -7.25 -41.03
N ASP A 305 12.96 -7.35 -41.88
CA ASP A 305 11.85 -8.27 -41.69
C ASP A 305 12.29 -9.74 -41.87
N ALA A 306 13.28 -10.03 -42.71
CA ALA A 306 13.85 -11.36 -42.89
C ALA A 306 14.70 -11.87 -41.71
N LEU A 307 15.08 -10.99 -40.77
CA LEU A 307 15.89 -11.33 -39.60
C LEU A 307 15.08 -11.83 -38.40
N PHE A 308 13.74 -11.71 -38.46
CA PHE A 308 12.84 -12.01 -37.34
C PHE A 308 11.74 -13.04 -37.66
N ASP A 309 11.77 -13.68 -38.84
CA ASP A 309 10.94 -14.83 -39.23
C ASP A 309 11.77 -16.14 -39.22
#